data_AF-A0A1V9ENJ3-F1
#
_entry.id   AF-A0A1V9ENJ3-F1
#
_cell.length_a   1.000
_cell.length_b   1.000
_cell.length_c   1.000
_cell.angle_alpha   90.00
_cell.angle_beta   90.00
_cell.angle_gamma   90.00
#
_symmetry.space_group_name_H-M   'P 1'
#
loop_
_entity.id
_entity.type
_entity.pdbx_description
1 polymer ?
#
loop_
_entity_poly.entity_id
_entity_poly.type
_entity_poly.pdbx_seq_one_letter_code
_entity_poly.pdbx_strand_id
1 'polypeptide(L)'
;MTFDELNLQFKTALPLVLVRTKNAPFMLSFFYKVFKATHTTTITNMELRNKLERYLEDLEYEENDDELKATTLFDDYSVRATQYIERWSNSGFLRKYPNDDGEDLHELTSDTVKVMNQGKSFKAFWEFLMDEKRQQEYHACNFLLPLW
;
A
#
# COMPACT_ATOMS: atom_id res chain seq x y z
N MET A 1 29.52 -2.74 3.11
CA MET A 1 28.31 -2.53 2.29
C MET A 1 28.73 -1.76 1.05
N THR A 2 28.76 -2.40 -0.12
CA THR A 2 29.17 -1.80 -1.40
C THR A 2 27.99 -1.17 -2.13
N PHE A 3 28.25 -0.38 -3.18
CA PHE A 3 27.21 0.17 -4.04
C PHE A 3 26.34 -0.93 -4.66
N ASP A 4 26.93 -2.02 -5.14
CA ASP A 4 26.20 -3.12 -5.77
C ASP A 4 25.33 -3.88 -4.77
N GLU A 5 25.83 -4.11 -3.55
CA GLU A 5 25.07 -4.70 -2.45
C GLU A 5 23.85 -3.82 -2.10
N LEU A 6 24.04 -2.50 -1.99
CA LEU A 6 22.95 -1.54 -1.76
C LEU A 6 21.95 -1.52 -2.91
N ASN A 7 22.41 -1.49 -4.16
CA ASN A 7 21.55 -1.46 -5.33
C ASN A 7 20.70 -2.74 -5.41
N LEU A 8 21.29 -3.90 -5.13
CA LEU A 8 20.58 -5.17 -5.07
C LEU A 8 19.54 -5.18 -3.94
N GLN A 9 19.92 -4.72 -2.74
CA GLN A 9 18.98 -4.59 -1.62
C GLN A 9 17.82 -3.65 -1.98
N PHE A 10 18.07 -2.53 -2.64
CA PHE A 10 17.01 -1.58 -3.01
C PHE A 10 16.06 -2.12 -4.08
N LYS A 11 16.53 -3.03 -4.93
CA LYS A 11 15.72 -3.73 -5.95
C LYS A 11 14.89 -4.87 -5.38
N THR A 12 15.32 -5.47 -4.27
CA THR A 12 14.71 -6.69 -3.71
C THR A 12 13.95 -6.44 -2.41
N ALA A 13 14.25 -5.36 -1.69
CA ALA A 13 13.58 -5.01 -0.45
C ALA A 13 12.12 -4.65 -0.72
N LEU A 14 11.23 -5.54 -0.31
CA LEU A 14 9.79 -5.44 -0.51
C LEU A 14 9.17 -4.11 -0.04
N PRO A 15 9.59 -3.50 1.09
CA PRO A 15 9.12 -2.18 1.47
C PRO A 15 9.41 -1.10 0.43
N LEU A 16 10.60 -1.14 -0.18
CA LEU A 16 11.02 -0.15 -1.18
C LEU A 16 10.34 -0.39 -2.52
N VAL A 17 10.17 -1.65 -2.91
CA VAL A 17 9.43 -2.03 -4.12
C VAL A 17 7.98 -1.59 -4.02
N LEU A 18 7.32 -1.84 -2.89
CA LEU A 18 5.92 -1.45 -2.66
C LEU A 18 5.73 0.06 -2.79
N VAL A 19 6.54 0.88 -2.11
CA VAL A 19 6.40 2.34 -2.13
C VAL A 19 6.77 2.95 -3.48
N ARG A 20 7.60 2.28 -4.29
CA ARG A 20 7.98 2.72 -5.65
C ARG A 20 7.02 2.29 -6.74
N THR A 21 6.05 1.42 -6.43
CA THR A 21 5.08 0.97 -7.44
C THR A 21 4.21 2.15 -7.86
N LYS A 22 3.96 2.32 -9.17
CA LYS A 22 3.23 3.48 -9.72
C LYS A 22 1.85 3.70 -9.07
N ASN A 23 1.17 2.61 -8.73
CA ASN A 23 -0.16 2.61 -8.11
C ASN A 23 -0.11 2.39 -6.58
N ALA A 24 1.04 2.64 -5.93
CA ALA A 24 1.21 2.46 -4.49
C ALA A 24 0.13 3.19 -3.63
N PRO A 25 -0.28 4.44 -3.93
CA PRO A 25 -1.34 5.10 -3.17
C PRO A 25 -2.68 4.33 -3.21
N PHE A 26 -3.06 3.83 -4.39
CA PHE A 26 -4.26 3.01 -4.57
C PHE A 26 -4.15 1.70 -3.77
N MET A 27 -3.03 0.99 -3.90
CA MET A 27 -2.80 -0.27 -3.18
C MET A 27 -2.84 -0.08 -1.67
N LEU A 28 -2.09 0.90 -1.15
CA LEU A 28 -1.95 1.15 0.28
C LEU A 28 -3.27 1.64 0.89
N SER A 29 -4.03 2.47 0.17
CA SER A 29 -5.35 2.90 0.63
C SER A 29 -6.35 1.74 0.69
N PHE A 30 -6.33 0.85 -0.31
CA PHE A 30 -7.11 -0.37 -0.29
C PHE A 30 -6.73 -1.30 0.87
N PHE A 31 -5.44 -1.61 1.04
CA PHE A 31 -4.96 -2.46 2.13
C PHE A 31 -5.30 -1.88 3.51
N TYR A 32 -5.19 -0.56 3.67
CA TYR A 32 -5.62 0.10 4.90
C TYR A 32 -7.12 -0.10 5.15
N LYS A 33 -7.97 0.11 4.14
CA LYS A 33 -9.43 -0.06 4.24
C LYS A 33 -9.81 -1.50 4.60
N VAL A 34 -9.13 -2.50 4.02
CA VAL A 34 -9.49 -3.93 4.15
C VAL A 34 -8.89 -4.62 5.37
N PHE A 35 -7.66 -4.29 5.77
CA PHE A 35 -6.97 -4.99 6.86
C PHE A 35 -6.89 -4.13 8.13
N LYS A 36 -6.59 -2.83 8.00
CA LYS A 36 -6.34 -1.98 9.16
C LYS A 36 -7.61 -1.39 9.75
N ALA A 37 -8.47 -0.80 8.93
CA ALA A 37 -9.69 -0.14 9.39
C ALA A 37 -10.68 -1.14 10.00
N THR A 38 -10.76 -2.35 9.45
CA THR A 38 -11.64 -3.44 9.89
C THR A 38 -11.00 -4.38 10.92
N HIS A 39 -9.71 -4.23 11.22
CA HIS A 39 -8.95 -5.15 12.08
C HIS A 39 -8.93 -6.61 11.57
N THR A 40 -9.00 -6.78 10.25
CA THR A 40 -8.92 -8.10 9.60
C THR A 40 -7.46 -8.50 9.39
N THR A 41 -7.07 -9.69 9.86
CA THR A 41 -5.72 -10.25 9.61
C THR A 41 -5.69 -11.10 8.35
N THR A 42 -6.74 -11.90 8.14
CA THR A 42 -6.85 -12.89 7.06
C THR A 42 -8.21 -12.73 6.39
N ILE A 43 -8.25 -12.90 5.06
CA ILE A 43 -9.46 -12.73 4.24
C ILE A 43 -9.50 -13.79 3.12
N THR A 44 -10.69 -14.28 2.76
CA THR A 44 -10.83 -15.22 1.64
C THR A 44 -10.60 -14.54 0.30
N ASN A 45 -10.19 -15.29 -0.73
CA ASN A 45 -9.98 -14.73 -2.08
C ASN A 45 -11.26 -14.09 -2.64
N MET A 46 -12.39 -14.76 -2.48
CA MET A 46 -13.69 -14.24 -2.92
C MET A 46 -14.03 -12.92 -2.23
N GLU A 47 -13.85 -12.83 -0.91
CA GLU A 47 -14.15 -11.59 -0.19
C GLU A 47 -13.19 -10.46 -0.58
N LEU A 48 -11.89 -10.77 -0.70
CA LEU A 48 -10.88 -9.79 -1.11
C LEU A 48 -11.16 -9.23 -2.52
N ARG A 49 -11.50 -10.12 -3.47
CA ARG A 49 -11.92 -9.74 -4.83
C ARG A 49 -13.14 -8.82 -4.79
N ASN A 50 -14.23 -9.23 -4.12
CA ASN A 50 -15.45 -8.44 -4.04
C ASN A 50 -15.25 -7.07 -3.37
N LYS A 51 -14.32 -6.96 -2.41
CA LYS A 51 -13.96 -5.67 -1.81
C LYS A 51 -13.16 -4.81 -2.79
N LEU A 52 -12.25 -5.40 -3.56
CA LEU A 52 -11.42 -4.69 -4.53
C LEU A 52 -12.21 -4.23 -5.75
N GLU A 53 -13.12 -5.06 -6.26
CA GLU A 53 -14.03 -4.73 -7.36
C GLU A 53 -14.81 -3.46 -7.04
N ARG A 54 -15.50 -3.45 -5.89
CA ARG A 54 -16.22 -2.26 -5.40
C ARG A 54 -15.29 -1.07 -5.18
N TYR A 55 -14.07 -1.29 -4.70
CA TYR A 55 -13.12 -0.19 -4.48
C TYR A 55 -12.62 0.43 -5.78
N LEU A 56 -12.43 -0.37 -6.83
CA LEU A 56 -12.08 0.10 -8.16
C LEU A 56 -13.23 0.89 -8.79
N GLU A 57 -14.45 0.38 -8.65
CA GLU A 57 -15.69 1.03 -9.10
C GLU A 57 -15.90 2.38 -8.38
N ASP A 58 -15.83 2.40 -7.05
CA ASP A 58 -16.01 3.61 -6.22
C ASP A 58 -15.03 4.74 -6.60
N LEU A 59 -13.82 4.39 -7.03
CA LEU A 59 -12.78 5.34 -7.39
C LEU A 59 -12.80 5.73 -8.87
N GLU A 60 -13.63 5.06 -9.69
CA GLU A 60 -13.54 5.10 -11.16
C GLU A 60 -12.09 4.94 -11.62
N TYR A 61 -11.32 4.07 -10.96
CA TYR A 61 -9.88 4.03 -11.12
C TYR A 61 -9.53 3.40 -12.48
N GLU A 62 -8.95 4.18 -13.38
CA GLU A 62 -8.34 3.72 -14.62
C GLU A 62 -6.81 3.78 -14.47
N GLU A 63 -6.14 2.65 -14.67
CA GLU A 63 -4.67 2.64 -14.75
C GLU A 63 -4.32 3.22 -16.12
N ASN A 64 -3.81 4.45 -16.16
CA ASN A 64 -3.34 5.10 -17.40
C ASN A 64 -2.09 4.39 -17.93
N ASP A 65 -2.25 3.17 -18.46
CA ASP A 65 -1.34 2.63 -19.46
C ASP A 65 -1.97 2.93 -20.83
N ASP A 66 -1.28 3.75 -21.61
CA ASP A 66 -1.69 4.43 -22.86
C ASP A 66 -2.17 3.53 -24.03
N GLU A 67 -2.70 2.31 -23.83
CA GLU A 67 -3.00 1.42 -24.97
C GLU A 67 -4.31 0.63 -24.98
N LEU A 68 -5.22 0.77 -24.01
CA LEU A 68 -6.55 0.15 -24.12
C LEU A 68 -7.70 1.11 -23.81
N LYS A 69 -8.23 1.73 -24.86
CA LYS A 69 -9.61 2.25 -24.85
C LYS A 69 -10.58 1.06 -24.78
N ALA A 70 -11.00 0.71 -23.57
CA ALA A 70 -11.95 -0.38 -23.36
C ALA A 70 -13.39 0.08 -23.67
N THR A 71 -14.06 -0.69 -24.51
CA THR A 71 -15.44 -0.46 -24.96
C THR A 71 -16.51 -1.02 -24.00
N THR A 72 -16.14 -1.58 -22.83
CA THR A 72 -17.08 -2.15 -21.84
C THR A 72 -16.59 -1.98 -20.40
N LEU A 73 -17.15 -1.02 -19.66
CA LEU A 73 -16.72 -0.62 -18.29
C LEU A 73 -17.02 -1.67 -17.19
N PHE A 74 -18.06 -2.50 -17.34
CA PHE A 74 -18.56 -3.35 -16.24
C PHE A 74 -17.87 -4.72 -16.11
N ASP A 75 -17.44 -5.35 -17.21
CA ASP A 75 -16.68 -6.62 -17.15
C ASP A 75 -15.21 -6.41 -16.74
N ASP A 76 -14.75 -5.16 -16.66
CA ASP A 76 -13.36 -4.80 -16.44
C ASP A 76 -12.93 -4.92 -14.97
N TYR A 77 -13.77 -4.47 -14.01
CA TYR A 77 -13.34 -4.42 -12.61
C TYR A 77 -13.14 -5.80 -11.97
N SER A 78 -13.97 -6.79 -12.32
CA SER A 78 -13.82 -8.15 -11.78
C SER A 78 -12.53 -8.82 -12.26
N VAL A 79 -12.24 -8.66 -13.55
CA VAL A 79 -10.99 -9.16 -14.15
C VAL A 79 -9.79 -8.43 -13.53
N ARG A 80 -9.85 -7.10 -13.42
CA ARG A 80 -8.76 -6.30 -12.84
C ARG A 80 -8.51 -6.60 -11.38
N ALA A 81 -9.56 -6.76 -10.57
CA ALA A 81 -9.40 -7.14 -9.17
C ALA A 81 -8.65 -8.47 -9.02
N THR A 82 -8.99 -9.45 -9.87
CA THR A 82 -8.31 -10.75 -9.93
C THR A 82 -6.83 -10.58 -10.30
N GLN A 83 -6.54 -9.81 -11.35
CA GLN A 83 -5.17 -9.53 -11.81
C GLN A 83 -4.34 -8.79 -10.75
N TYR A 84 -4.92 -7.81 -10.05
CA TYR A 84 -4.23 -7.09 -8.98
C TYR A 84 -3.88 -8.02 -7.83
N ILE A 85 -4.82 -8.84 -7.35
CA ILE A 85 -4.56 -9.77 -6.25
C ILE A 85 -3.45 -10.76 -6.63
N GLU A 86 -3.49 -11.32 -7.85
CA GLU A 86 -2.44 -12.19 -8.35
C GLU A 86 -1.07 -11.49 -8.39
N ARG A 87 -1.01 -10.28 -8.97
CA ARG A 87 0.22 -9.46 -9.01
C ARG A 87 0.76 -9.17 -7.61
N TRP A 88 -0.11 -8.84 -6.66
CA TRP A 88 0.28 -8.53 -5.28
C TRP A 88 0.76 -9.77 -4.53
N SER A 89 0.17 -10.94 -4.77
CA SER A 89 0.67 -12.21 -4.24
C SER A 89 2.04 -12.55 -4.83
N ASN A 90 2.20 -12.45 -6.15
CA ASN A 90 3.46 -12.75 -6.84
C ASN A 90 4.59 -11.77 -6.46
N SER A 91 4.24 -10.53 -6.14
CA SER A 91 5.19 -9.51 -5.67
C SER A 91 5.53 -9.66 -4.17
N GLY A 92 4.92 -10.61 -3.46
CA GLY A 92 5.12 -10.84 -2.03
C GLY A 92 4.46 -9.81 -1.12
N PHE A 93 3.55 -8.98 -1.64
CA PHE A 93 2.81 -8.03 -0.81
C PHE A 93 1.72 -8.73 -0.01
N LEU A 94 1.10 -9.75 -0.62
CA LEU A 94 0.15 -10.67 -0.01
C LEU A 94 0.75 -12.06 0.08
N ARG A 95 0.55 -12.74 1.21
CA ARG A 95 0.72 -14.19 1.31
C ARG A 95 -0.60 -14.84 0.95
N LYS A 96 -0.53 -15.85 0.09
CA LYS A 96 -1.65 -16.71 -0.32
C LYS A 96 -1.44 -18.13 0.21
N TYR A 97 -2.46 -18.73 0.83
CA TYR A 97 -2.43 -20.11 1.32
C TYR A 97 -3.85 -20.70 1.41
N PRO A 98 -4.04 -22.01 1.19
CA PRO A 98 -5.35 -22.63 1.34
C PRO A 98 -5.72 -22.81 2.83
N ASN A 99 -7.01 -22.77 3.15
CA ASN A 99 -7.56 -23.27 4.43
C ASN A 99 -7.87 -24.78 4.36
N ASP A 100 -8.46 -25.32 5.43
CA ASP A 100 -8.84 -26.73 5.52
C ASP A 100 -9.89 -27.15 4.46
N ASP A 101 -10.69 -26.20 3.98
CA ASP A 101 -11.69 -26.40 2.93
C ASP A 101 -11.11 -26.24 1.50
N GLY A 102 -9.81 -25.93 1.38
CA GLY A 102 -9.14 -25.68 0.11
C GLY A 102 -9.40 -24.29 -0.48
N GLU A 103 -10.06 -23.39 0.27
CA GLU A 103 -10.27 -22.01 -0.12
C GLU A 103 -9.00 -21.18 0.07
N ASP A 104 -8.67 -20.38 -0.94
CA ASP A 104 -7.52 -19.47 -0.88
C ASP A 104 -7.76 -18.34 0.12
N LEU A 105 -6.92 -18.28 1.14
CA LEU A 105 -6.81 -17.18 2.10
C LEU A 105 -5.66 -16.24 1.75
N HIS A 106 -5.83 -14.98 2.13
CA HIS A 106 -4.87 -13.91 1.89
C HIS A 106 -4.61 -13.13 3.18
N GLU A 107 -3.35 -12.77 3.40
CA GLU A 107 -2.93 -11.86 4.47
C GLU A 107 -1.78 -10.97 3.98
N LEU A 108 -1.62 -9.79 4.59
CA LEU A 108 -0.48 -8.92 4.29
C LEU A 108 0.80 -9.53 4.85
N THR A 109 1.88 -9.47 4.07
CA THR A 109 3.19 -9.88 4.59
C THR A 109 3.71 -8.88 5.64
N SER A 110 4.63 -9.34 6.49
CA SER A 110 5.19 -8.51 7.57
C SER A 110 5.78 -7.20 7.03
N ASP A 111 6.44 -7.25 5.88
CA ASP A 111 7.03 -6.08 5.25
C ASP A 111 5.97 -5.10 4.71
N THR A 112 4.89 -5.59 4.12
CA THR A 112 3.73 -4.75 3.76
C THR A 112 3.10 -4.09 4.99
N VAL A 113 2.94 -4.84 6.08
CA VAL A 113 2.42 -4.30 7.35
C VAL A 113 3.33 -3.21 7.92
N LYS A 114 4.66 -3.36 7.84
CA LYS A 114 5.61 -2.31 8.24
C LYS A 114 5.42 -1.04 7.41
N VAL A 115 5.31 -1.14 6.09
CA VAL A 115 5.06 0.01 5.21
C VAL A 115 3.76 0.71 5.59
N MET A 116 2.67 -0.04 5.79
CA MET A 116 1.39 0.55 6.19
C MET A 116 1.45 1.27 7.54
N ASN A 117 2.17 0.72 8.52
CA ASN A 117 2.31 1.35 9.83
C ASN A 117 3.20 2.60 9.76
N GLN A 118 4.23 2.61 8.90
CA GLN A 118 5.13 3.76 8.67
C GLN A 118 4.42 4.93 7.95
N GLY A 119 3.40 4.67 7.13
CA GLY A 119 2.63 5.72 6.44
C GLY A 119 1.98 6.74 7.40
N LYS A 120 1.63 6.33 8.63
CA LYS A 120 1.17 7.26 9.68
C LYS A 120 2.25 8.25 10.08
N SER A 121 3.49 7.79 10.19
CA SER A 121 4.64 8.64 10.47
C SER A 121 4.92 9.56 9.29
N PHE A 122 4.73 9.12 8.04
CA PHE A 122 4.88 10.00 6.87
C PHE A 122 3.81 11.08 6.81
N LYS A 123 2.53 10.74 7.01
CA LYS A 123 1.45 11.74 7.07
C LYS A 123 1.64 12.71 8.23
N ALA A 124 1.94 12.22 9.43
CA ALA A 124 2.21 13.06 10.58
C ALA A 124 3.46 13.93 10.40
N PHE A 125 4.52 13.40 9.78
CA PHE A 125 5.72 14.15 9.42
C PHE A 125 5.43 15.21 8.35
N TRP A 126 4.65 14.88 7.33
CA TRP A 126 4.25 15.80 6.28
C TRP A 126 3.31 16.90 6.81
N GLU A 127 2.33 16.54 7.63
CA GLU A 127 1.47 17.48 8.35
C GLU A 127 2.30 18.37 9.28
N PHE A 128 3.30 17.82 9.98
CA PHE A 128 4.26 18.60 10.75
C PHE A 128 5.07 19.57 9.88
N LEU A 129 5.56 19.12 8.73
CA LEU A 129 6.29 19.97 7.78
C LEU A 129 5.39 21.06 7.16
N MET A 130 4.09 20.81 7.03
CA MET A 130 3.15 21.77 6.44
C MET A 130 2.45 22.66 7.49
N ASP A 131 2.57 22.35 8.77
CA ASP A 131 2.04 23.14 9.87
C ASP A 131 3.04 24.25 10.26
N GLU A 132 2.88 25.42 9.63
CA GLU A 132 3.73 26.61 9.84
C GLU A 132 3.81 27.03 11.32
N LYS A 133 2.75 26.79 12.12
CA LYS A 133 2.75 27.12 13.57
C LYS A 133 3.66 26.19 14.36
N ARG A 134 3.66 24.89 14.05
CA ARG A 134 4.54 23.92 14.73
C ARG A 134 6.01 24.10 14.34
N GLN A 135 6.30 24.53 13.11
CA GLN A 135 7.66 24.90 12.73
C GLN A 135 8.17 26.09 13.54
N GLN A 136 7.33 27.12 13.73
CA GLN A 136 7.69 28.29 14.55
C GLN A 136 7.91 27.92 16.02
N GLU A 137 7.11 27.01 16.60
CA GLU A 137 7.33 26.50 17.97
C GLU A 137 8.61 25.67 18.09
N TYR A 138 8.95 24.83 17.11
CA TYR A 138 10.22 24.09 17.12
C TYR A 138 11.45 24.99 16.98
N HIS A 139 11.40 26.01 16.12
CA HIS A 139 12.45 27.02 16.03
C HIS A 139 12.55 27.79 17.36
N ALA A 140 11.44 28.22 17.96
CA ALA A 140 11.44 28.89 19.26
C ALA A 140 12.02 28.00 20.39
N CYS A 141 11.71 26.71 20.40
CA CYS A 141 12.21 25.76 21.39
C CYS A 141 13.71 25.46 21.21
N ASN A 142 14.21 25.38 19.97
CA ASN A 142 15.65 25.21 19.69
C ASN A 142 16.48 26.48 19.93
N PHE A 143 15.88 27.67 19.91
CA PHE A 143 16.55 28.92 20.31
C PHE A 143 16.54 29.18 21.83
N LEU A 144 15.83 28.36 22.61
CA LEU A 144 15.70 28.51 24.08
C LEU A 144 16.46 27.44 24.89
N LEU A 145 17.14 26.49 24.25
CA LEU A 145 18.12 25.64 24.93
C LEU A 145 19.44 26.44 25.03
N PRO A 146 19.86 26.87 26.23
CA PRO A 146 21.16 27.50 26.37
C PRO A 146 22.20 26.41 26.13
N LEU A 147 23.16 26.70 25.26
CA LEU A 147 24.41 25.96 25.15
C LEU A 147 25.10 26.02 26.52
N TRP A 148 25.03 24.92 27.27
CA TRP A 148 25.92 24.63 28.40
C TRP A 148 26.80 23.46 28.00
#